data_AF-A0A804PAM0-F1
#
_entry.id   AF-A0A804PAM0-F1
#
_cell.length_a   1.000
_cell.length_b   1.000
_cell.length_c   1.000
_cell.angle_alpha   90.00
_cell.angle_beta   90.00
_cell.angle_gamma   90.00
#
_symmetry.space_group_name_H-M   'P 1'
#
loop_
_entity.id
_entity.type
_entity.pdbx_description
1 polymer ?
#
loop_
_entity_poly.entity_id
_entity_poly.type
_entity_poly.pdbx_seq_one_letter_code
_entity_poly.pdbx_strand_id
1 'polypeptide(L)'
;MEKLKESEELLERCLAVKKKILPEDHLQVAYTLVHLARLTLHRVVKDRDVNSDVTAYYLAKAKQFSNDSIRITEGQLNSSRKDQNKINNTSTADTDKSAAIILFQALHVFGLIDIAAKQLLGQGEQDYNSVQDALQKCVSLYKEPHTRRLVKNAAKQDYMICLTSLIDMVQSLFPIPHIPGLQELLCEAEQILGELEEESTRKKQ
;
A
#
# COMPACT_ATOMS: atom_id res chain seq x y z
N MET A 1 -14.30 11.09 -19.06
CA MET A 1 -14.76 10.84 -17.68
C MET A 1 -15.46 9.50 -17.60
N GLU A 2 -16.41 9.24 -18.52
CA GLU A 2 -17.15 7.97 -18.67
C GLU A 2 -16.26 6.72 -18.55
N LYS A 3 -15.14 6.68 -19.27
CA LYS A 3 -14.18 5.55 -19.20
C LYS A 3 -13.69 5.19 -17.79
N LEU A 4 -13.48 6.17 -16.90
CA LEU A 4 -13.02 5.88 -15.52
C LEU A 4 -14.16 5.31 -14.68
N LYS A 5 -15.36 5.87 -14.81
CA LYS A 5 -16.57 5.39 -14.14
C LYS A 5 -16.91 3.96 -14.60
N GLU A 6 -16.92 3.73 -15.92
CA GLU A 6 -17.10 2.40 -16.50
C GLU A 6 -16.06 1.41 -15.99
N SER A 7 -14.79 1.82 -15.89
CA SER A 7 -13.73 0.95 -15.36
C SER A 7 -13.94 0.60 -13.89
N GLU A 8 -14.35 1.57 -13.06
CA GLU A 8 -14.69 1.35 -11.65
C GLU A 8 -15.87 0.35 -11.54
N GLU A 9 -16.97 0.59 -12.25
CA GLU A 9 -18.16 -0.28 -12.25
C GLU A 9 -17.84 -1.70 -12.73
N LEU A 10 -17.01 -1.85 -13.76
CA LEU A 10 -16.55 -3.16 -14.24
C LEU A 10 -15.73 -3.89 -13.19
N LEU A 11 -14.83 -3.20 -12.47
CA LEU A 11 -14.03 -3.80 -11.42
C LEU A 11 -14.85 -4.12 -10.16
N GLU A 12 -15.86 -3.33 -9.83
CA GLU A 12 -16.80 -3.66 -8.74
C GLU A 12 -17.61 -4.91 -9.06
N ARG A 13 -18.10 -5.04 -10.30
CA ARG A 13 -18.76 -6.27 -10.75
C ARG A 13 -17.82 -7.46 -10.73
N CYS A 14 -16.57 -7.28 -11.16
CA CYS A 14 -15.53 -8.30 -11.09
C CYS A 14 -15.27 -8.73 -9.64
N LEU A 15 -15.14 -7.78 -8.71
CA LEU A 15 -14.97 -8.03 -7.29
C LEU A 15 -16.17 -8.81 -6.73
N ALA A 16 -17.39 -8.40 -7.06
CA ALA A 16 -18.61 -9.06 -6.60
C ALA A 16 -18.71 -10.50 -7.09
N VAL A 17 -18.31 -10.78 -8.33
CA VAL A 17 -18.21 -12.16 -8.85
C VAL A 17 -17.13 -12.92 -8.08
N LYS A 18 -15.92 -12.36 -7.94
CA LYS A 18 -14.81 -13.00 -7.21
C LYS A 18 -15.20 -13.36 -5.78
N LYS A 19 -15.85 -12.45 -5.03
CA LYS A 19 -16.30 -12.72 -3.66
C LYS A 19 -17.37 -13.82 -3.56
N LYS A 20 -18.06 -14.18 -4.66
CA LYS A 20 -19.00 -15.31 -4.69
C LYS A 20 -18.32 -16.66 -4.93
N ILE A 21 -17.17 -16.68 -5.59
CA ILE A 21 -16.48 -17.90 -6.01
C ILE A 21 -15.17 -18.16 -5.27
N LEU A 22 -14.59 -17.14 -4.66
CA LEU A 22 -13.34 -17.19 -3.90
C LEU A 22 -13.63 -16.82 -2.44
N PRO A 23 -12.85 -17.37 -1.48
CA PRO A 23 -12.82 -16.86 -0.11
C PRO A 23 -12.56 -15.35 -0.07
N GLU A 24 -13.14 -14.67 0.92
CA GLU A 24 -13.00 -13.21 1.04
C GLU A 24 -11.55 -12.76 1.29
N ASP A 25 -10.74 -13.62 1.90
CA ASP A 25 -9.32 -13.44 2.16
C ASP A 25 -8.41 -13.95 1.03
N HIS A 26 -8.96 -14.25 -0.13
CA HIS A 26 -8.15 -14.69 -1.27
C HIS A 26 -7.34 -13.52 -1.87
N LEU A 27 -6.06 -13.75 -2.22
CA LEU A 27 -5.19 -12.69 -2.76
C LEU A 27 -5.72 -12.01 -4.03
N GLN A 28 -6.50 -12.70 -4.85
CA GLN A 28 -7.16 -12.08 -6.01
C GLN A 28 -8.23 -11.04 -5.63
N VAL A 29 -8.85 -11.20 -4.45
CA VAL A 29 -9.76 -10.20 -3.88
C VAL A 29 -8.94 -8.98 -3.48
N ALA A 30 -7.85 -9.18 -2.72
CA ALA A 30 -6.93 -8.10 -2.33
C ALA A 30 -6.39 -7.32 -3.54
N TYR A 31 -5.89 -8.02 -4.57
CA TYR A 31 -5.43 -7.39 -5.80
C TYR A 31 -6.49 -6.50 -6.44
N THR A 32 -7.75 -6.96 -6.50
CA THR A 32 -8.87 -6.20 -7.08
C THR A 32 -9.20 -4.97 -6.24
N LEU A 33 -9.12 -5.09 -4.90
CA LEU A 33 -9.34 -3.98 -3.97
C LEU A 33 -8.30 -2.86 -4.16
N VAL A 34 -7.01 -3.18 -4.35
CA VAL A 34 -5.98 -2.15 -4.64
C VAL A 34 -6.30 -1.39 -5.92
N HIS A 35 -6.74 -2.08 -6.97
CA HIS A 35 -7.12 -1.43 -8.23
C HIS A 35 -8.35 -0.55 -8.09
N LEU A 36 -9.35 -0.99 -7.32
CA LEU A 36 -10.51 -0.15 -6.99
C LEU A 36 -10.10 1.08 -6.18
N ALA A 37 -9.21 0.94 -5.21
CA ALA A 37 -8.68 2.08 -4.45
C ALA A 37 -8.00 3.10 -5.39
N ARG A 38 -7.14 2.64 -6.31
CA ARG A 38 -6.46 3.49 -7.30
C ARG A 38 -7.43 4.20 -8.23
N LEU A 39 -8.41 3.49 -8.77
CA LEU A 39 -9.38 4.08 -9.70
C LEU A 39 -10.30 5.08 -9.00
N THR A 40 -10.75 4.73 -7.80
CA THR A 40 -11.58 5.63 -6.98
C THR A 40 -10.81 6.92 -6.67
N LEU A 41 -9.55 6.80 -6.26
CA LEU A 41 -8.69 7.96 -6.03
C LEU A 41 -8.49 8.80 -7.30
N HIS A 42 -8.16 8.17 -8.42
CA HIS A 42 -7.92 8.87 -9.68
C HIS A 42 -9.18 9.59 -10.19
N ARG A 43 -10.36 9.02 -9.95
CA ARG A 43 -11.65 9.65 -10.25
C ARG A 43 -11.82 10.94 -9.44
N VAL A 44 -11.62 10.88 -8.13
CA VAL A 44 -11.78 12.03 -7.23
C VAL A 44 -10.80 13.15 -7.56
N VAL A 45 -9.52 12.83 -7.77
CA VAL A 45 -8.48 13.83 -8.09
C VAL A 45 -8.76 14.54 -9.41
N LYS A 46 -9.40 13.85 -10.37
CA LYS A 46 -9.76 14.41 -11.66
C LYS A 46 -11.05 15.24 -11.62
N ASP A 47 -11.97 14.90 -10.73
CA ASP A 47 -13.27 15.54 -10.60
C ASP A 47 -13.24 16.63 -9.52
N ARG A 48 -12.35 17.62 -9.69
CA ARG A 48 -12.10 18.68 -8.68
C ARG A 48 -13.32 19.56 -8.40
N ASP A 49 -14.34 19.55 -9.26
CA ASP A 49 -15.55 20.37 -9.14
C ASP A 49 -16.65 19.70 -8.31
N VAL A 50 -16.38 18.53 -7.71
CA VAL A 50 -17.33 17.78 -6.90
C VAL A 50 -17.45 18.36 -5.49
N ASN A 51 -18.68 18.41 -4.96
CA ASN A 51 -18.94 18.83 -3.58
C ASN A 51 -18.05 18.07 -2.58
N SER A 52 -17.56 18.77 -1.56
CA SER A 52 -16.68 18.26 -0.49
C SER A 52 -17.20 16.94 0.10
N ASP A 53 -18.51 16.81 0.34
CA ASP A 53 -19.11 15.60 0.90
C ASP A 53 -18.92 14.36 0.00
N VAL A 54 -19.06 14.55 -1.31
CA VAL A 54 -18.90 13.47 -2.28
C VAL A 54 -17.42 13.12 -2.45
N THR A 55 -16.53 14.12 -2.41
CA THR A 55 -15.08 13.91 -2.37
C THR A 55 -14.66 13.11 -1.13
N ALA A 56 -15.15 13.49 0.05
CA ALA A 56 -14.89 12.78 1.29
C ALA A 56 -15.41 11.34 1.26
N TYR A 57 -16.62 11.11 0.73
CA TYR A 57 -17.18 9.77 0.55
C TYR A 57 -16.28 8.87 -0.30
N TYR A 58 -15.84 9.34 -1.47
CA TYR A 58 -15.01 8.52 -2.36
C TYR A 58 -13.59 8.32 -1.82
N LEU A 59 -13.01 9.30 -1.13
CA LEU A 59 -11.73 9.11 -0.44
C LEU A 59 -11.83 8.06 0.67
N ALA A 60 -12.90 8.10 1.48
CA ALA A 60 -13.16 7.10 2.51
C ALA A 60 -13.35 5.70 1.89
N LYS A 61 -14.08 5.60 0.77
CA LYS A 61 -14.26 4.36 0.02
C LYS A 61 -12.93 3.81 -0.52
N ALA A 62 -12.09 4.66 -1.11
CA ALA A 62 -10.75 4.27 -1.57
C ALA A 62 -9.86 3.78 -0.41
N LYS A 63 -9.95 4.46 0.74
CA LYS A 63 -9.21 4.12 1.95
C LYS A 63 -9.64 2.76 2.51
N GLN A 64 -10.95 2.49 2.51
CA GLN A 64 -11.49 1.19 2.89
C GLN A 64 -10.97 0.06 1.98
N PHE A 65 -11.01 0.25 0.66
CA PHE A 65 -10.48 -0.76 -0.27
C PHE A 65 -9.01 -1.06 -0.04
N SER A 66 -8.20 -0.03 0.18
CA SER A 66 -6.77 -0.21 0.48
C SER A 66 -6.56 -0.96 1.80
N ASN A 67 -7.28 -0.58 2.87
CA ASN A 67 -7.22 -1.25 4.17
C ASN A 67 -7.64 -2.72 4.11
N ASP A 68 -8.72 -3.03 3.39
CA ASP A 68 -9.16 -4.42 3.21
C ASP A 68 -8.09 -5.25 2.49
N SER A 69 -7.41 -4.68 1.49
CA SER A 69 -6.28 -5.35 0.82
C SER A 69 -5.09 -5.56 1.75
N ILE A 70 -4.74 -4.56 2.57
CA ILE A 70 -3.66 -4.67 3.57
C ILE A 70 -3.98 -5.82 4.53
N ARG A 71 -5.21 -5.85 5.08
CA ARG A 71 -5.64 -6.91 6.02
C ARG A 71 -5.48 -8.30 5.40
N ILE A 72 -5.93 -8.50 4.15
CA ILE A 72 -5.87 -9.80 3.47
C ILE A 72 -4.43 -10.24 3.24
N THR A 73 -3.60 -9.34 2.70
CA THR A 73 -2.19 -9.66 2.38
C THR A 73 -1.36 -9.91 3.64
N GLU A 74 -1.60 -9.16 4.72
CA GLU A 74 -0.98 -9.43 6.02
C GLU A 74 -1.44 -10.76 6.62
N GLY A 75 -2.73 -11.10 6.50
CA GLY A 75 -3.25 -12.40 6.92
C GLY A 75 -2.52 -13.56 6.23
N GLN A 76 -2.23 -13.40 4.93
CA GLN A 76 -1.47 -14.39 4.16
C GLN A 76 -0.02 -14.49 4.63
N LEU A 77 0.70 -13.36 4.71
CA LEU A 77 2.10 -13.33 5.13
C LEU A 77 2.27 -13.86 6.57
N ASN A 78 1.35 -13.52 7.46
CA ASN A 78 1.35 -14.01 8.84
C ASN A 78 1.11 -15.52 8.94
N SER A 79 0.27 -16.07 8.06
CA SER A 79 0.02 -17.51 8.00
C SER A 79 1.26 -18.27 7.53
N SER A 80 1.95 -17.78 6.50
CA SER A 80 3.20 -18.35 6.00
C SER A 80 4.34 -18.27 7.01
N ARG A 81 4.37 -17.26 7.88
CA ARG A 81 5.34 -17.14 8.98
C ARG A 81 5.19 -18.22 10.04
N LYS A 82 3.94 -18.54 10.43
CA LYS A 82 3.64 -19.53 11.49
C LYS A 82 3.90 -20.96 11.03
N ASP A 83 3.73 -21.22 9.74
CA ASP A 83 3.90 -22.53 9.15
C ASP A 83 5.31 -22.69 8.57
N GLN A 84 6.29 -22.98 9.44
CA GLN A 84 7.69 -23.20 9.04
C GLN A 84 7.84 -24.28 7.94
N ASN A 85 6.93 -25.25 7.89
CA ASN A 85 6.93 -26.29 6.85
C ASN A 85 6.57 -25.74 5.46
N LYS A 86 5.75 -24.68 5.38
CA LYS A 86 5.39 -24.04 4.11
C LYS A 86 6.47 -23.14 3.53
N ILE A 87 7.39 -22.63 4.36
CA ILE A 87 8.46 -21.70 3.96
C ILE A 87 9.34 -22.29 2.84
N ASN A 88 9.41 -23.62 2.74
CA ASN A 88 10.27 -24.33 1.80
C ASN A 88 9.58 -24.75 0.49
N ASN A 89 8.26 -24.57 0.35
CA ASN A 89 7.54 -24.94 -0.87
C ASN A 89 7.52 -23.78 -1.86
N THR A 90 7.90 -24.03 -3.12
CA THR A 90 7.97 -23.01 -4.19
C THR A 90 6.65 -22.27 -4.38
N SER A 91 5.51 -22.99 -4.28
CA SER A 91 4.17 -22.37 -4.39
C SER A 91 3.88 -21.36 -3.29
N THR A 92 4.35 -21.61 -2.06
CA THR A 92 4.21 -20.65 -0.95
C THR A 92 5.04 -19.42 -1.24
N ALA A 93 6.27 -19.58 -1.74
CA ALA A 93 7.15 -18.47 -2.06
C ALA A 93 6.55 -17.53 -3.13
N ASP A 94 5.91 -18.08 -4.17
CA ASP A 94 5.21 -17.27 -5.19
C ASP A 94 3.97 -16.57 -4.63
N THR A 95 3.26 -17.23 -3.72
CA THR A 95 2.08 -16.67 -3.06
C THR A 95 2.47 -15.53 -2.12
N ASP A 96 3.52 -15.70 -1.31
CA ASP A 96 4.04 -14.69 -0.40
C ASP A 96 4.66 -13.52 -1.15
N LYS A 97 5.36 -13.78 -2.26
CA LYS A 97 5.81 -12.74 -3.18
C LYS A 97 4.63 -11.90 -3.67
N SER A 98 3.58 -12.55 -4.15
CA SER A 98 2.38 -11.88 -4.64
C SER A 98 1.71 -11.08 -3.53
N ALA A 99 1.58 -11.65 -2.32
CA ALA A 99 1.03 -10.98 -1.16
C ALA A 99 1.85 -9.74 -0.77
N ALA A 100 3.17 -9.83 -0.74
CA ALA A 100 4.07 -8.72 -0.43
C ALA A 100 3.95 -7.58 -1.47
N ILE A 101 3.95 -7.91 -2.77
CA ILE A 101 3.77 -6.91 -3.83
C ILE A 101 2.42 -6.21 -3.70
N ILE A 102 1.33 -6.95 -3.49
CA ILE A 102 -0.01 -6.38 -3.31
C ILE A 102 -0.05 -5.49 -2.06
N LEU A 103 0.60 -5.91 -0.96
CA LEU A 103 0.70 -5.13 0.27
C LEU A 103 1.39 -3.78 0.03
N PHE A 104 2.55 -3.77 -0.63
CA PHE A 104 3.28 -2.54 -0.94
C PHE A 104 2.46 -1.62 -1.86
N GLN A 105 1.76 -2.20 -2.85
CA GLN A 105 0.86 -1.44 -3.70
C GLN A 105 -0.30 -0.82 -2.93
N ALA A 106 -0.86 -1.53 -1.94
CA ALA A 106 -1.91 -1.01 -1.08
C ALA A 106 -1.41 0.12 -0.16
N LEU A 107 -0.27 -0.07 0.50
CA LEU A 107 0.35 0.94 1.37
C LEU A 107 0.69 2.23 0.61
N HIS A 108 1.25 2.11 -0.60
CA HIS A 108 1.50 3.26 -1.45
C HIS A 108 0.20 4.02 -1.76
N VAL A 109 -0.86 3.31 -2.16
CA VAL A 109 -2.16 3.95 -2.47
C VAL A 109 -2.78 4.58 -1.22
N PHE A 110 -2.58 3.98 -0.05
CA PHE A 110 -3.04 4.50 1.22
C PHE A 110 -2.46 5.89 1.50
N GLY A 111 -1.14 6.07 1.34
CA GLY A 111 -0.50 7.38 1.47
C GLY A 111 -0.99 8.40 0.43
N LEU A 112 -1.19 7.98 -0.82
CA LEU A 112 -1.69 8.87 -1.88
C LEU A 112 -3.11 9.40 -1.58
N ILE A 113 -3.94 8.60 -0.90
CA ILE A 113 -5.27 9.02 -0.46
C ILE A 113 -5.18 10.15 0.56
N ASP A 114 -4.25 10.08 1.52
CA ASP A 114 -4.07 11.12 2.53
C ASP A 114 -3.54 12.42 1.91
N ILE A 115 -2.62 12.33 0.94
CA ILE A 115 -2.17 13.50 0.15
C ILE A 115 -3.35 14.14 -0.59
N ALA A 116 -4.17 13.34 -1.27
CA ALA A 116 -5.34 13.84 -1.98
C ALA A 116 -6.36 14.46 -1.02
N ALA A 117 -6.58 13.86 0.15
CA ALA A 117 -7.44 14.41 1.19
C ALA A 117 -6.97 15.81 1.62
N LYS A 118 -5.68 15.98 1.90
CA LYS A 118 -5.10 17.31 2.25
C LYS A 118 -5.33 18.34 1.15
N GLN A 119 -5.15 17.95 -0.10
CA GLN A 119 -5.26 18.85 -1.25
C GLN A 119 -6.71 19.24 -1.57
N LEU A 120 -7.66 18.33 -1.40
CA LEU A 120 -9.03 18.50 -1.87
C LEU A 120 -10.01 18.92 -0.77
N LEU A 121 -9.80 18.48 0.49
CA LEU A 121 -10.68 18.81 1.61
C LEU A 121 -10.13 19.96 2.49
N GLY A 122 -8.89 20.38 2.24
CA GLY A 122 -8.24 21.47 2.98
C GLY A 122 -7.74 21.08 4.37
N GLN A 123 -7.32 22.09 5.14
CA GLN A 123 -6.67 21.94 6.46
C GLN A 123 -7.67 21.75 7.61
N GLY A 124 -8.68 20.88 7.44
CA GLY A 124 -9.46 20.42 8.59
C GLY A 124 -8.60 19.60 9.57
N GLU A 125 -9.16 19.17 10.70
CA GLU A 125 -8.60 18.15 11.61
C GLU A 125 -8.54 16.76 10.92
N GLN A 126 -7.93 16.71 9.74
CA GLN A 126 -7.65 15.48 9.04
C GLN A 126 -6.39 14.89 9.66
N ASP A 127 -6.56 13.75 10.31
CA ASP A 127 -5.45 13.02 10.87
C ASP A 127 -4.68 12.29 9.75
N TYR A 128 -3.53 12.85 9.38
CA TYR A 128 -2.60 12.25 8.41
C TYR A 128 -1.67 11.20 9.05
N ASN A 129 -1.91 10.78 10.30
CA ASN A 129 -1.17 9.68 10.95
C ASN A 129 -1.20 8.41 10.10
N SER A 130 -2.24 8.23 9.27
CA SER A 130 -2.36 7.12 8.33
C SER A 130 -1.18 6.95 7.36
N VAL A 131 -0.56 8.04 6.87
CA VAL A 131 0.64 7.93 6.00
C VAL A 131 1.87 7.52 6.82
N GLN A 132 1.97 8.01 8.05
CA GLN A 132 3.04 7.66 8.96
C GLN A 132 2.92 6.20 9.36
N ASP A 133 1.71 5.71 9.64
CA ASP A 133 1.42 4.32 9.93
C ASP A 133 1.80 3.42 8.75
N ALA A 134 1.53 3.87 7.52
CA ALA A 134 1.95 3.14 6.32
C ALA A 134 3.49 3.07 6.19
N LEU A 135 4.20 4.17 6.45
CA LEU A 135 5.67 4.19 6.46
C LEU A 135 6.23 3.28 7.59
N GLN A 136 5.71 3.43 8.80
CA GLN A 136 6.07 2.62 9.95
C GLN A 136 5.85 1.13 9.66
N LYS A 137 4.75 0.80 9.00
CA LYS A 137 4.44 -0.58 8.58
C LYS A 137 5.44 -1.09 7.55
N CYS A 138 5.81 -0.32 6.53
CA CYS A 138 6.86 -0.69 5.58
C CYS A 138 8.18 -1.00 6.27
N VAL A 139 8.62 -0.12 7.18
CA VAL A 139 9.87 -0.29 7.94
C VAL A 139 9.80 -1.54 8.83
N SER A 140 8.71 -1.71 9.58
CA SER A 140 8.49 -2.88 10.45
C SER A 140 8.49 -4.19 9.65
N LEU A 141 7.83 -4.20 8.49
CA LEU A 141 7.83 -5.35 7.59
C LEU A 141 9.25 -5.71 7.15
N TYR A 142 10.07 -4.75 6.72
CA TYR A 142 11.43 -5.04 6.27
C TYR A 142 12.37 -5.53 7.39
N LYS A 143 12.12 -5.17 8.64
CA LYS A 143 12.87 -5.72 9.79
C LYS A 143 12.65 -7.21 10.00
N GLU A 144 11.51 -7.73 9.56
CA GLU A 144 11.18 -9.14 9.74
C GLU A 144 11.97 -10.02 8.78
N PRO A 145 12.61 -11.12 9.23
CA PRO A 145 13.44 -11.97 8.37
C PRO A 145 12.72 -12.50 7.13
N HIS A 146 11.45 -12.89 7.27
CA HIS A 146 10.66 -13.45 6.18
C HIS A 146 10.41 -12.41 5.08
N THR A 147 9.89 -11.24 5.46
CA THR A 147 9.58 -10.17 4.51
C THR A 147 10.86 -9.55 3.93
N ARG A 148 11.92 -9.38 4.73
CA ARG A 148 13.24 -8.95 4.25
C ARG A 148 13.75 -9.84 3.13
N ARG A 149 13.63 -11.16 3.30
CA ARG A 149 14.00 -12.16 2.28
C ARG A 149 13.16 -12.00 1.01
N LEU A 150 11.85 -11.78 1.12
CA LEU A 150 10.97 -11.54 -0.04
C LEU A 150 11.35 -10.26 -0.78
N VAL A 151 11.58 -9.17 -0.06
CA VAL A 151 12.02 -7.89 -0.62
C VAL A 151 13.34 -8.06 -1.36
N LYS A 152 14.35 -8.67 -0.75
CA LYS A 152 15.67 -8.84 -1.38
C LYS A 152 15.66 -9.73 -2.62
N ASN A 153 14.80 -10.74 -2.66
CA ASN A 153 14.82 -11.76 -3.71
C ASN A 153 13.86 -11.47 -4.86
N ALA A 154 12.68 -10.89 -4.58
CA ALA A 154 11.57 -10.95 -5.53
C ALA A 154 10.68 -9.71 -5.60
N ALA A 155 10.59 -8.92 -4.52
CA ALA A 155 9.69 -7.77 -4.41
C ALA A 155 10.43 -6.43 -4.22
N LYS A 156 11.73 -6.40 -4.57
CA LYS A 156 12.63 -5.27 -4.30
C LYS A 156 12.14 -3.96 -4.88
N GLN A 157 11.80 -3.96 -6.17
CA GLN A 157 11.42 -2.75 -6.89
C GLN A 157 10.09 -2.20 -6.37
N ASP A 158 9.08 -3.05 -6.19
CA ASP A 158 7.79 -2.65 -5.61
C ASP A 158 7.95 -2.08 -4.19
N TYR A 159 8.79 -2.70 -3.36
CA TYR A 159 9.08 -2.21 -2.02
C TYR A 159 9.78 -0.86 -2.05
N MET A 160 10.83 -0.70 -2.87
CA MET A 160 11.57 0.56 -2.98
C MET A 160 10.67 1.70 -3.47
N ILE A 161 9.88 1.48 -4.52
CA ILE A 161 8.91 2.47 -5.03
C ILE A 161 7.95 2.88 -3.90
N CYS A 162 7.38 1.91 -3.19
CA CYS A 162 6.48 2.19 -2.08
C CYS A 162 7.17 3.01 -0.98
N LEU A 163 8.37 2.60 -0.57
CA LEU A 163 9.09 3.22 0.54
C LEU A 163 9.52 4.65 0.20
N THR A 164 10.12 4.87 -0.98
CA THR A 164 10.49 6.20 -1.47
C THR A 164 9.26 7.12 -1.53
N SER A 165 8.17 6.66 -2.13
CA SER A 165 6.95 7.48 -2.20
C SER A 165 6.38 7.79 -0.81
N LEU A 166 6.43 6.87 0.15
CA LEU A 166 5.98 7.13 1.52
C LEU A 166 6.86 8.15 2.25
N ILE A 167 8.18 8.10 2.06
CA ILE A 167 9.11 9.11 2.60
C ILE A 167 8.74 10.49 2.04
N ASP A 168 8.61 10.61 0.72
CA ASP A 168 8.27 11.88 0.04
C ASP A 168 6.93 12.43 0.56
N MET A 169 5.92 11.55 0.72
CA MET A 169 4.61 11.93 1.23
C MET A 169 4.66 12.39 2.69
N VAL A 170 5.38 11.70 3.55
CA VAL A 170 5.56 12.08 4.97
C VAL A 170 6.26 13.44 5.06
N GLN A 171 7.36 13.65 4.32
CA GLN A 171 8.08 14.93 4.30
C GLN A 171 7.21 16.08 3.78
N SER A 172 6.34 15.81 2.80
CA SER A 172 5.36 16.79 2.28
C SER A 172 4.23 17.10 3.29
N LEU A 173 3.78 16.09 4.03
CA LEU A 173 2.68 16.22 4.98
C LEU A 173 3.12 16.87 6.29
N PHE A 174 4.35 16.57 6.73
CA PHE A 174 4.94 17.03 7.98
C PHE A 174 6.31 17.72 7.75
N PRO A 175 6.35 18.93 7.17
CA PRO A 175 7.61 19.63 6.90
C PRO A 175 8.41 19.95 8.17
N ILE A 176 7.71 20.09 9.30
CA ILE A 176 8.30 20.23 10.63
C ILE A 176 7.88 18.98 11.42
N PRO A 177 8.81 18.06 11.74
CA PRO A 177 8.48 16.83 12.45
C PRO A 177 8.15 17.16 13.91
N HIS A 178 6.90 17.55 14.16
CA HIS A 178 6.35 17.70 15.50
C HIS A 178 5.97 16.36 16.13
N ILE A 179 5.86 15.31 15.31
CA ILE A 179 5.46 13.99 15.77
C ILE A 179 6.69 13.27 16.35
N PRO A 180 6.66 12.84 17.63
CA PRO A 180 7.75 12.09 18.24
C PRO A 180 8.06 10.81 17.46
N GLY A 181 9.34 10.54 17.22
CA GLY A 181 9.77 9.33 16.50
C GLY A 181 9.72 9.43 14.97
N LEU A 182 9.14 10.50 14.41
CA LEU A 182 8.99 10.62 12.95
C LEU A 182 10.34 10.78 12.25
N GLN A 183 11.25 11.54 12.84
CA GLN A 183 12.59 11.74 12.28
C GLN A 183 13.39 10.45 12.31
N GLU A 184 13.32 9.71 13.41
CA GLU A 184 13.96 8.40 13.55
C GLU A 184 13.40 7.40 12.54
N LEU A 185 12.08 7.40 12.33
CA LEU A 185 11.43 6.56 11.34
C LEU A 185 11.86 6.90 9.90
N LEU A 186 11.95 8.20 9.57
CA LEU A 186 12.45 8.65 8.26
C LEU A 186 13.90 8.23 8.02
N CYS A 187 14.78 8.46 9.00
CA CYS A 187 16.18 8.04 8.91
C CYS A 187 16.31 6.53 8.73
N GLU A 188 15.49 5.74 9.42
CA GLU A 188 15.49 4.29 9.28
C GLU A 188 14.99 3.84 7.90
N ALA A 189 13.94 4.48 7.37
CA ALA A 189 13.43 4.21 6.03
C ALA A 189 14.48 4.54 4.95
N GLU A 190 15.16 5.68 5.06
CA GLU A 190 16.25 6.09 4.17
C GLU A 190 17.44 5.12 4.23
N GLN A 191 17.80 4.64 5.43
CA GLN A 191 18.86 3.64 5.60
C GLN A 191 18.51 2.33 4.89
N ILE A 192 17.26 1.87 4.98
CA ILE A 192 16.79 0.68 4.27
C ILE A 192 16.89 0.86 2.75
N LEU A 193 16.51 2.04 2.23
CA LEU A 193 16.67 2.35 0.80
C LEU A 193 18.14 2.26 0.37
N GLY A 194 19.05 2.88 1.13
CA GLY A 194 20.49 2.82 0.88
C GLY A 194 21.04 1.39 0.85
N GLU A 195 20.65 0.54 1.82
CA GLU A 195 21.03 -0.88 1.85
C GLU A 195 20.60 -1.60 0.55
N LEU A 196 19.37 -1.36 0.12
CA LEU A 196 18.81 -1.98 -1.08
C LEU A 196 19.47 -1.46 -2.36
N GLU A 197 19.80 -0.18 -2.45
CA GLU A 197 20.51 0.39 -3.59
C GLU A 197 21.93 -0.19 -3.74
N GLU A 198 22.70 -0.24 -2.67
CA GLU A 198 24.05 -0.82 -2.64
C GLU A 198 24.07 -2.31 -2.99
N GLU A 199 23.04 -3.07 -2.61
CA GLU A 199 22.93 -4.46 -3.01
C GLU A 199 22.66 -4.61 -4.52
N SER A 200 21.98 -3.63 -5.14
CA SER A 200 21.72 -3.62 -6.59
C SER A 200 22.98 -3.31 -7.40
N THR A 201 23.87 -2.45 -6.89
CA THR A 201 25.11 -2.10 -7.58
C THR A 201 26.13 -3.24 -7.51
N ARG A 202 26.24 -3.92 -6.36
CA ARG A 202 27.13 -5.10 -6.20
C ARG A 202 26.75 -6.29 -7.08
N LYS A 203 25.46 -6.51 -7.35
CA LYS A 203 25.00 -7.60 -8.23
C LYS A 203 25.26 -7.35 -9.73
N LYS A 204 25.68 -6.14 -10.12
CA LYS A 204 26.02 -5.79 -11.50
C LYS A 204 27.52 -5.89 -11.82
N GLN A 205 28.38 -6.06 -10.80
CA GLN A 205 29.82 -6.31 -10.94
C GLN A 205 30.08 -7.82 -10.99
#